data_AF-A0A3M1GX25-F1
#
_entry.id   AF-A0A3M1GX25-F1
#
_cell.length_a   1.000
_cell.length_b   1.000
_cell.length_c   1.000
_cell.angle_alpha   90.00
_cell.angle_beta   90.00
_cell.angle_gamma   90.00
#
_symmetry.space_group_name_H-M   'P 1'
#
loop_
_entity.id
_entity.type
_entity.pdbx_description
1 polymer ?
#
loop_
_entity_poly.entity_id
_entity_poly.type
_entity_poly.pdbx_seq_one_letter_code
_entity_poly.pdbx_strand_id
1 'polypeptide(L)'
;AIANGTLRGEARDHALRLLSRFPGEQAEQRLLALLADPSLPHDARVLVLMSLAEVGSEAAARAADAIVWNETDPELVRVAALCRFRILAREGGGRLAPAERSRLAARLEPLLEAAVGRDDLEGASALAFSLAEIVGLPPAHYLAALAADRRFTTASRRFALETLATLGDPSVLPALERLRDRLDEPALEPALLAAIAALDRP
;
A
#
# COMPACT_ATOMS: atom_id res chain seq x y z
N ALA A 1 11.89 -5.51 7.30
CA ALA A 1 11.28 -6.06 6.07
C ALA A 1 10.79 -7.52 6.20
N ILE A 2 10.37 -8.00 7.39
CA ILE A 2 9.89 -9.40 7.58
C ILE A 2 8.42 -9.46 8.04
N ALA A 3 7.84 -8.36 8.57
CA ALA A 3 6.51 -8.36 9.18
C ALA A 3 5.33 -8.55 8.20
N ASN A 4 5.45 -8.11 6.93
CA ASN A 4 4.35 -8.23 5.96
C ASN A 4 4.07 -9.67 5.49
N GLY A 5 5.05 -10.58 5.61
CA GLY A 5 4.87 -11.99 5.24
C GLY A 5 4.16 -12.79 6.33
N THR A 6 4.52 -12.56 7.60
CA THR A 6 3.93 -13.22 8.77
C THR A 6 2.51 -12.76 9.04
N LEU A 7 2.23 -11.44 8.98
CA LEU A 7 0.87 -10.91 9.16
C LEU A 7 -0.08 -11.40 8.06
N ARG A 8 0.37 -11.54 6.80
CA ARG A 8 -0.44 -12.15 5.73
C ARG A 8 -0.72 -13.64 5.97
N GLY A 9 0.24 -14.39 6.49
CA GLY A 9 0.08 -15.83 6.81
C GLY A 9 -0.91 -16.03 7.96
N GLU A 10 -0.74 -15.30 9.05
CA GLU A 10 -1.59 -15.41 10.24
C GLU A 10 -3.01 -14.91 9.98
N ALA A 11 -3.16 -13.79 9.27
CA ALA A 11 -4.47 -13.27 8.87
C ALA A 11 -5.20 -14.22 7.92
N ARG A 12 -4.48 -14.82 6.96
CA ARG A 12 -5.03 -15.82 6.06
C ARG A 12 -5.46 -17.08 6.82
N ASP A 13 -4.63 -17.59 7.73
CA ASP A 13 -4.98 -18.76 8.53
C ASP A 13 -6.12 -18.47 9.50
N HIS A 14 -6.21 -17.25 10.04
CA HIS A 14 -7.33 -16.83 10.87
C HIS A 14 -8.62 -16.70 10.06
N ALA A 15 -8.57 -16.07 8.88
CA ALA A 15 -9.68 -15.96 7.94
C ALA A 15 -10.15 -17.35 7.49
N LEU A 16 -9.24 -18.24 7.09
CA LEU A 16 -9.56 -19.62 6.71
C LEU A 16 -10.14 -20.42 7.87
N ARG A 17 -9.69 -20.20 9.11
CA ARG A 17 -10.28 -20.81 10.32
C ARG A 17 -11.67 -20.27 10.64
N LEU A 18 -11.92 -18.98 10.44
CA LEU A 18 -13.25 -18.39 10.62
C LEU A 18 -14.23 -18.86 9.53
N LEU A 19 -13.77 -18.86 8.27
CA LEU A 19 -14.54 -19.32 7.11
C LEU A 19 -14.81 -20.83 7.15
N SER A 20 -13.89 -21.64 7.70
CA SER A 20 -14.12 -23.08 7.88
C SER A 20 -15.10 -23.38 9.02
N ARG A 21 -15.18 -22.50 10.02
CA ARG A 21 -16.12 -22.64 11.15
C ARG A 21 -17.52 -22.11 10.83
N PHE A 22 -17.63 -21.15 9.90
CA PHE A 22 -18.88 -20.56 9.45
C PHE A 22 -18.87 -20.42 7.92
N PRO A 23 -19.40 -21.39 7.17
CA PRO A 23 -19.36 -21.32 5.71
C PRO A 23 -20.27 -20.20 5.16
N GLY A 24 -19.77 -19.48 4.16
CA GLY A 24 -20.56 -18.57 3.32
C GLY A 24 -21.04 -17.28 4.00
N GLU A 25 -22.27 -16.88 3.69
CA GLU A 25 -22.86 -15.57 4.03
C GLU A 25 -22.90 -15.28 5.54
N GLN A 26 -22.97 -16.31 6.39
CA GLN A 26 -22.94 -16.15 7.85
C GLN A 26 -21.57 -15.70 8.40
N ALA A 27 -20.46 -16.13 7.78
CA ALA A 27 -19.14 -15.62 8.18
C ALA A 27 -18.99 -14.15 7.81
N GLU A 28 -19.40 -13.78 6.60
CA GLU A 28 -19.32 -12.42 6.12
C GLU A 28 -20.13 -11.46 7.01
N GLN A 29 -21.40 -11.79 7.30
CA GLN A 29 -22.24 -10.96 8.17
C GLN A 29 -21.62 -10.77 9.56
N ARG A 30 -20.97 -11.80 10.10
CA ARG A 30 -20.24 -11.70 11.38
C ARG A 30 -19.00 -10.83 11.29
N LEU A 31 -18.21 -10.95 10.23
CA LEU A 31 -17.04 -10.10 10.00
C LEU A 31 -17.46 -8.63 9.84
N LEU A 32 -18.55 -8.36 9.12
CA LEU A 32 -19.12 -7.02 8.98
C LEU A 32 -19.61 -6.48 10.33
N ALA A 33 -20.28 -7.30 11.13
CA ALA A 33 -20.73 -6.91 12.47
C ALA A 33 -19.56 -6.60 13.41
N LEU A 34 -18.49 -7.40 13.36
CA LEU A 34 -17.26 -7.16 14.12
C LEU A 34 -16.59 -5.84 13.68
N LEU A 35 -16.50 -5.58 12.38
CA LEU A 35 -15.88 -4.35 11.87
C LEU A 35 -16.67 -3.09 12.25
N ALA A 36 -17.99 -3.22 12.42
CA ALA A 36 -18.87 -2.15 12.88
C ALA A 36 -18.81 -1.91 14.40
N ASP A 37 -18.20 -2.81 15.17
CA ASP A 37 -18.03 -2.66 16.61
C ASP A 37 -16.86 -1.69 16.91
N PRO A 38 -17.12 -0.50 17.46
CA PRO A 38 -16.07 0.47 17.75
C PRO A 38 -15.14 0.03 18.90
N SER A 39 -15.53 -0.97 19.69
CA SER A 39 -14.70 -1.53 20.75
C SER A 39 -13.70 -2.58 20.24
N LEU A 40 -13.81 -2.98 18.97
CA LEU A 40 -12.92 -3.95 18.38
C LEU A 40 -11.48 -3.41 18.36
N PRO A 41 -10.49 -4.15 18.92
CA PRO A 41 -9.10 -3.71 18.90
C PRO A 41 -8.58 -3.48 17.49
N HIS A 42 -7.64 -2.54 17.35
CA HIS A 42 -7.04 -2.14 16.07
C HIS A 42 -6.55 -3.34 15.24
N ASP A 43 -5.71 -4.19 15.82
CA ASP A 43 -5.16 -5.38 15.14
C ASP A 43 -6.29 -6.31 14.66
N ALA A 44 -7.36 -6.44 15.44
CA ALA A 44 -8.51 -7.24 15.05
C ALA A 44 -9.29 -6.60 13.89
N ARG A 45 -9.43 -5.26 13.85
CA ARG A 45 -10.02 -4.54 12.70
C ARG A 45 -9.22 -4.78 11.42
N VAL A 46 -7.89 -4.74 11.49
CA VAL A 46 -7.00 -5.07 10.36
C VAL A 46 -7.22 -6.50 9.87
N LEU A 47 -7.24 -7.48 10.78
CA LEU A 47 -7.47 -8.88 10.44
C LEU A 47 -8.86 -9.11 9.83
N VAL A 48 -9.90 -8.44 10.34
CA VAL A 48 -11.26 -8.51 9.79
C VAL A 48 -11.30 -7.95 8.37
N LEU A 49 -10.67 -6.80 8.10
CA LEU A 49 -10.56 -6.23 6.76
C LEU A 49 -9.85 -7.16 5.77
N MET A 50 -8.75 -7.78 6.19
CA MET A 50 -8.04 -8.75 5.36
C MET A 50 -8.91 -9.98 5.06
N SER A 51 -9.69 -10.45 6.04
CA SER A 51 -10.62 -11.56 5.87
C SER A 51 -11.74 -11.21 4.89
N LEU A 52 -12.31 -10.01 5.00
CA LEU A 52 -13.33 -9.50 4.09
C LEU A 52 -12.81 -9.35 2.64
N ALA A 53 -11.55 -8.98 2.46
CA ALA A 53 -10.91 -8.94 1.14
C ALA A 53 -10.87 -10.32 0.47
N GLU A 54 -10.72 -11.39 1.27
CA GLU A 54 -10.74 -12.76 0.74
C GLU A 54 -12.15 -13.24 0.38
N VAL A 55 -13.18 -12.79 1.10
CA VAL A 55 -14.58 -13.09 0.75
C VAL A 55 -14.97 -12.46 -0.58
N GLY A 56 -14.60 -11.19 -0.81
CA GLY A 56 -14.79 -10.58 -2.13
C GLY A 56 -16.20 -10.08 -2.43
N SER A 57 -17.04 -9.80 -1.43
CA SER A 57 -18.42 -9.38 -1.63
C SER A 57 -18.59 -7.87 -1.78
N GLU A 58 -19.71 -7.48 -2.40
CA GLU A 58 -20.11 -6.07 -2.51
C GLU A 58 -20.38 -5.41 -1.13
N ALA A 59 -20.81 -6.17 -0.12
CA ALA A 59 -20.95 -5.61 1.23
C ALA A 59 -19.60 -5.40 1.92
N ALA A 60 -18.62 -6.29 1.71
CA ALA A 60 -17.23 -6.09 2.13
C ALA A 60 -16.62 -4.85 1.45
N ALA A 61 -16.88 -4.66 0.16
CA ALA A 61 -16.46 -3.48 -0.58
C ALA A 61 -17.00 -2.18 0.03
N ARG A 62 -18.30 -2.13 0.36
CA ARG A 62 -18.90 -0.96 1.01
C ARG A 62 -18.31 -0.68 2.40
N ALA A 63 -18.05 -1.73 3.19
CA ALA A 63 -17.41 -1.56 4.50
C ALA A 63 -15.98 -1.03 4.37
N ALA A 64 -15.22 -1.53 3.38
CA ALA A 64 -13.90 -1.01 3.05
C ALA A 64 -13.97 0.46 2.61
N ASP A 65 -14.90 0.82 1.72
CA ASP A 65 -15.11 2.22 1.29
C ASP A 65 -15.40 3.14 2.48
N ALA A 66 -16.25 2.73 3.41
CA ALA A 66 -16.56 3.52 4.60
C ALA A 66 -15.29 3.84 5.43
N ILE A 67 -14.37 2.88 5.57
CA ILE A 67 -13.10 3.09 6.29
C ILE A 67 -12.14 3.94 5.46
N VAL A 68 -11.97 3.67 4.17
CA VAL A 68 -11.07 4.44 3.30
C VAL A 68 -11.36 5.94 3.37
N TRP A 69 -12.64 6.32 3.42
CA TRP A 69 -13.05 7.71 3.32
C TRP A 69 -13.33 8.40 4.65
N ASN A 70 -13.58 7.67 5.74
CA ASN A 70 -13.94 8.27 7.04
C ASN A 70 -12.94 7.99 8.17
N GLU A 71 -12.02 7.05 7.99
CA GLU A 71 -10.99 6.74 9.00
C GLU A 71 -9.76 7.62 8.81
N THR A 72 -9.09 7.93 9.92
CA THR A 72 -7.86 8.74 9.93
C THR A 72 -6.62 7.91 10.21
N ASP A 73 -6.79 6.73 10.82
CA ASP A 73 -5.71 5.77 11.03
C ASP A 73 -5.07 5.33 9.70
N PRO A 74 -3.78 5.62 9.45
CA PRO A 74 -3.13 5.33 8.18
C PRO A 74 -3.09 3.84 7.83
N GLU A 75 -2.95 2.98 8.83
CA GLU A 75 -2.87 1.54 8.61
C GLU A 75 -4.24 0.97 8.24
N LEU A 76 -5.30 1.35 8.96
CA LEU A 76 -6.65 0.91 8.62
C LEU A 76 -7.08 1.41 7.25
N VAL A 77 -6.79 2.68 6.92
CA VAL A 77 -7.09 3.24 5.60
C VAL A 77 -6.33 2.50 4.50
N ARG A 78 -5.04 2.20 4.71
CA ARG A 78 -4.21 1.43 3.76
C ARG A 78 -4.77 0.03 3.53
N VAL A 79 -5.09 -0.70 4.61
CA VAL A 79 -5.62 -2.07 4.53
C VAL A 79 -6.99 -2.08 3.88
N ALA A 80 -7.87 -1.13 4.22
CA ALA A 80 -9.18 -0.98 3.59
C ALA A 80 -9.07 -0.63 2.10
N ALA A 81 -8.14 0.24 1.70
CA ALA A 81 -7.91 0.58 0.29
C ALA A 81 -7.43 -0.64 -0.52
N LEU A 82 -6.53 -1.45 0.04
CA LEU A 82 -6.12 -2.71 -0.58
C LEU A 82 -7.26 -3.74 -0.64
N CYS A 83 -8.04 -3.85 0.42
CA CYS A 83 -9.25 -4.68 0.44
C CYS A 83 -10.19 -4.27 -0.70
N ARG A 84 -10.51 -2.97 -0.79
CA ARG A 84 -11.37 -2.41 -1.83
C ARG A 84 -10.84 -2.68 -3.24
N PHE A 85 -9.55 -2.42 -3.48
CA PHE A 85 -8.89 -2.69 -4.75
C PHE A 85 -9.02 -4.16 -5.17
N ARG A 86 -8.78 -5.10 -4.26
CA ARG A 86 -8.83 -6.54 -4.54
C ARG A 86 -10.24 -7.04 -4.84
N ILE A 87 -11.24 -6.55 -4.11
CA ILE A 87 -12.65 -6.90 -4.34
C ILE A 87 -13.05 -6.45 -5.75
N LEU A 88 -12.83 -5.17 -6.08
CA LEU A 88 -13.16 -4.63 -7.40
C LEU A 88 -12.39 -5.29 -8.54
N ALA A 89 -11.10 -5.60 -8.31
CA ALA A 89 -10.31 -6.31 -9.30
C ALA A 89 -10.91 -7.69 -9.61
N ARG A 90 -11.50 -8.40 -8.63
CA ARG A 90 -12.18 -9.69 -8.87
C ARG A 90 -13.47 -9.50 -9.68
N GLU A 91 -14.28 -8.49 -9.34
CA GLU A 91 -15.55 -8.18 -10.03
C GLU A 91 -15.32 -7.75 -11.49
N GLY A 92 -14.27 -6.98 -11.76
CA GLY A 92 -13.89 -6.49 -13.08
C GLY A 92 -13.06 -7.44 -13.94
N GLY A 93 -13.05 -8.76 -13.66
CA GLY A 93 -12.28 -9.74 -14.43
C GLY A 93 -10.76 -9.55 -14.33
N GLY A 94 -10.28 -9.06 -13.19
CA GLY A 94 -8.87 -8.82 -12.89
C GLY A 94 -8.43 -7.36 -13.04
N ARG A 95 -9.31 -6.41 -13.39
CA ARG A 95 -8.92 -5.01 -13.66
C ARG A 95 -9.89 -4.00 -13.07
N LEU A 96 -9.40 -3.25 -12.06
CA LEU A 96 -10.04 -2.02 -11.59
C LEU A 96 -9.94 -0.90 -12.63
N ALA A 97 -10.99 -0.08 -12.78
CA ALA A 97 -10.99 1.07 -13.69
C ALA A 97 -9.88 2.07 -13.34
N PRO A 98 -9.20 2.70 -14.34
CA PRO A 98 -8.10 3.63 -14.07
C PRO A 98 -8.48 4.78 -13.14
N ALA A 99 -9.69 5.33 -13.27
CA ALA A 99 -10.17 6.42 -12.42
C ALA A 99 -10.27 6.02 -10.94
N GLU A 100 -10.66 4.78 -10.65
CA GLU A 100 -10.78 4.27 -9.28
C GLU A 100 -9.41 3.99 -8.67
N ARG A 101 -8.47 3.45 -9.46
CA ARG A 101 -7.06 3.31 -9.04
C ARG A 101 -6.49 4.67 -8.65
N SER A 102 -6.68 5.69 -9.49
CA SER A 102 -6.20 7.04 -9.22
C SER A 102 -6.84 7.64 -7.96
N ARG A 103 -8.12 7.39 -7.70
CA ARG A 103 -8.79 7.86 -6.47
C ARG A 103 -8.24 7.19 -5.22
N LEU A 104 -8.06 5.86 -5.24
CA LEU A 104 -7.47 5.14 -4.12
C LEU A 104 -6.01 5.58 -3.89
N ALA A 105 -5.24 5.76 -4.96
CA ALA A 105 -3.87 6.26 -4.86
C ALA A 105 -3.84 7.66 -4.25
N ALA A 106 -4.65 8.60 -4.75
CA ALA A 106 -4.75 9.95 -4.21
C ALA A 106 -5.18 9.99 -2.74
N ARG A 107 -5.87 8.96 -2.25
CA ARG A 107 -6.20 8.84 -0.82
C ARG A 107 -5.02 8.41 0.05
N LEU A 108 -4.15 7.57 -0.48
CA LEU A 108 -2.99 7.01 0.24
C LEU A 108 -1.74 7.89 0.14
N GLU A 109 -1.56 8.66 -0.94
CA GLU A 109 -0.41 9.55 -1.14
C GLU A 109 -0.17 10.52 0.04
N PRO A 110 -1.19 11.22 0.58
CA PRO A 110 -1.00 12.10 1.75
C PRO A 110 -0.62 11.34 3.03
N LEU A 111 -1.05 10.08 3.16
CA LEU A 111 -0.68 9.23 4.30
C LEU A 111 0.78 8.81 4.22
N LEU A 112 1.29 8.57 3.00
CA LEU A 112 2.70 8.28 2.78
C LEU A 112 3.55 9.50 3.16
N GLU A 113 3.17 10.69 2.71
CA GLU A 113 3.84 11.94 3.09
C GLU A 113 3.86 12.14 4.62
N ALA A 114 2.72 11.91 5.28
CA ALA A 114 2.63 12.01 6.73
C ALA A 114 3.44 10.94 7.48
N ALA A 115 3.58 9.72 6.93
CA ALA A 115 4.42 8.69 7.50
C ALA A 115 5.91 9.05 7.38
N VAL A 116 6.35 9.49 6.20
CA VAL A 116 7.73 9.97 5.98
C VAL A 116 8.04 11.16 6.89
N GLY A 117 7.15 12.14 6.99
CA GLY A 117 7.35 13.32 7.84
C GLY A 117 7.40 13.03 9.34
N ARG A 118 6.94 11.85 9.78
CA ARG A 118 7.02 11.37 11.17
C ARG A 118 8.14 10.34 11.38
N ASP A 119 9.01 10.13 10.38
CA ASP A 119 10.04 9.10 10.37
C ASP A 119 9.48 7.66 10.60
N ASP A 120 8.21 7.43 10.24
CA ASP A 120 7.56 6.12 10.28
C ASP A 120 7.92 5.31 9.04
N LEU A 121 9.13 4.75 9.03
CA LEU A 121 9.68 3.99 7.89
C LEU A 121 8.85 2.75 7.57
N GLU A 122 8.30 2.08 8.58
CA GLU A 122 7.50 0.87 8.38
C GLU A 122 6.15 1.21 7.73
N GLY A 123 5.45 2.22 8.25
CA GLY A 123 4.20 2.71 7.67
C GLY A 123 4.39 3.27 6.26
N ALA A 124 5.44 4.07 6.03
CA ALA A 124 5.78 4.62 4.73
C ALA A 124 6.07 3.51 3.70
N SER A 125 6.86 2.50 4.10
CA SER A 125 7.14 1.34 3.23
C SER A 125 5.85 0.60 2.88
N ALA A 126 5.03 0.26 3.88
CA ALA A 126 3.77 -0.44 3.66
C ALA A 126 2.81 0.33 2.74
N LEU A 127 2.74 1.65 2.88
CA LEU A 127 1.96 2.52 2.00
C LEU A 127 2.51 2.52 0.57
N ALA A 128 3.83 2.67 0.38
CA ALA A 128 4.45 2.64 -0.94
C ALA A 128 4.20 1.31 -1.67
N PHE A 129 4.30 0.16 -0.98
CA PHE A 129 3.96 -1.14 -1.56
C PHE A 129 2.48 -1.25 -1.93
N SER A 130 1.59 -0.72 -1.09
CA SER A 130 0.15 -0.75 -1.35
C SER A 130 -0.22 0.13 -2.55
N LEU A 131 0.41 1.31 -2.64
CA LEU A 131 0.28 2.23 -3.77
C LEU A 131 0.77 1.56 -5.06
N ALA A 132 1.94 0.92 -5.04
CA ALA A 132 2.46 0.15 -6.18
C ALA A 132 1.46 -0.93 -6.67
N GLU A 133 0.87 -1.70 -5.73
CA GLU A 133 -0.16 -2.71 -6.04
C GLU A 133 -1.40 -2.06 -6.71
N ILE A 134 -1.89 -0.94 -6.17
CA ILE A 134 -3.08 -0.24 -6.66
C ILE A 134 -2.84 0.38 -8.05
N VAL A 135 -1.72 1.07 -8.24
CA VAL A 135 -1.40 1.69 -9.54
C VAL A 135 -0.96 0.67 -10.58
N GLY A 136 -0.62 -0.56 -10.16
CA GLY A 136 -0.22 -1.64 -11.05
C GLY A 136 1.22 -1.50 -11.55
N LEU A 137 2.10 -0.91 -10.75
CA LEU A 137 3.54 -0.82 -11.04
C LEU A 137 4.31 -1.73 -10.07
N PRO A 138 5.42 -2.35 -10.52
CA PRO A 138 6.37 -2.94 -9.58
C PRO A 138 6.80 -1.90 -8.52
N PRO A 139 7.02 -2.28 -7.25
CA PRO A 139 7.38 -1.34 -6.19
C PRO A 139 8.56 -0.44 -6.53
N ALA A 140 9.62 -0.98 -7.14
CA ALA A 140 10.77 -0.17 -7.59
C ALA A 140 10.35 0.89 -8.62
N HIS A 141 9.54 0.51 -9.62
CA HIS A 141 9.07 1.46 -10.64
C HIS A 141 8.18 2.55 -10.05
N TYR A 142 7.33 2.21 -9.08
CA TYR A 142 6.53 3.20 -8.36
C TYR A 142 7.42 4.17 -7.58
N LEU A 143 8.40 3.68 -6.83
CA LEU A 143 9.32 4.52 -6.07
C LEU A 143 10.18 5.42 -6.98
N ALA A 144 10.59 4.93 -8.15
CA ALA A 144 11.32 5.73 -9.13
C ALA A 144 10.44 6.86 -9.70
N ALA A 145 9.16 6.57 -9.97
CA ALA A 145 8.19 7.58 -10.37
C ALA A 145 7.95 8.61 -9.25
N LEU A 146 7.81 8.15 -8.01
CA LEU A 146 7.65 9.02 -6.82
C LEU A 146 8.85 9.96 -6.68
N ALA A 147 10.08 9.44 -6.74
CA ALA A 147 11.30 10.23 -6.63
C ALA A 147 11.40 11.34 -7.71
N ALA A 148 10.82 11.11 -8.89
CA ALA A 148 10.79 12.07 -9.99
C ALA A 148 9.61 13.07 -9.92
N ASP A 149 8.58 12.79 -9.12
CA ASP A 149 7.36 13.58 -9.09
C ASP A 149 7.46 14.72 -8.06
N ARG A 150 7.54 15.95 -8.57
CA ARG A 150 7.69 17.19 -7.77
C ARG A 150 6.46 17.53 -6.91
N ARG A 151 5.34 16.81 -7.04
CA ARG A 151 4.20 16.94 -6.13
C ARG A 151 4.51 16.41 -4.73
N PHE A 152 5.45 15.47 -4.63
CA PHE A 152 5.91 14.93 -3.35
C PHE A 152 7.00 15.81 -2.73
N THR A 153 7.05 15.83 -1.40
CA THR A 153 8.05 16.60 -0.66
C THR A 153 9.47 16.08 -0.95
N THR A 154 10.48 16.94 -0.76
CA THR A 154 11.89 16.53 -0.85
C THR A 154 12.20 15.35 0.08
N ALA A 155 11.57 15.29 1.25
CA ALA A 155 11.74 14.18 2.19
C ALA A 155 11.21 12.85 1.63
N SER A 156 9.99 12.84 1.07
CA SER A 156 9.39 11.65 0.46
C SER A 156 10.12 11.17 -0.78
N ARG A 157 10.60 12.10 -1.61
CA ARG A 157 11.42 11.78 -2.78
C ARG A 157 12.78 11.22 -2.40
N ARG A 158 13.42 11.76 -1.35
CA ARG A 158 14.64 11.20 -0.78
C ARG A 158 14.41 9.79 -0.23
N PHE A 159 13.35 9.60 0.55
CA PHE A 159 12.95 8.30 1.09
C PHE A 159 12.77 7.26 -0.03
N ALA A 160 12.16 7.64 -1.15
CA ALA A 160 12.02 6.74 -2.28
C ALA A 160 13.38 6.32 -2.87
N LEU A 161 14.33 7.25 -3.02
CA LEU A 161 15.68 6.95 -3.50
C LEU A 161 16.44 6.02 -2.54
N GLU A 162 16.36 6.27 -1.23
CA GLU A 162 16.96 5.42 -0.20
C GLU A 162 16.34 4.01 -0.20
N THR A 163 15.02 3.94 -0.37
CA THR A 163 14.29 2.66 -0.46
C THR A 163 14.68 1.91 -1.74
N LEU A 164 14.83 2.59 -2.87
CA LEU A 164 15.30 1.99 -4.12
C LEU A 164 16.71 1.40 -3.98
N ALA A 165 17.63 2.13 -3.35
CA ALA A 165 18.98 1.64 -3.06
C ALA A 165 18.94 0.35 -2.23
N THR A 166 17.99 0.26 -1.29
CA THR A 166 17.80 -0.91 -0.42
C THR A 166 17.13 -2.08 -1.16
N LEU A 167 16.16 -1.79 -2.04
CA LEU A 167 15.45 -2.82 -2.82
C LEU A 167 16.37 -3.53 -3.80
N GLY A 168 17.38 -2.83 -4.34
CA GLY A 168 18.39 -3.46 -5.20
C GLY A 168 17.85 -3.90 -6.55
N ASP A 169 16.77 -3.31 -7.06
CA ASP A 169 16.17 -3.65 -8.36
C ASP A 169 16.80 -2.80 -9.49
N PRO A 170 17.73 -3.34 -10.30
CA PRO A 170 18.43 -2.57 -11.33
C PRO A 170 17.53 -2.16 -12.50
N SER A 171 16.31 -2.69 -12.62
CA SER A 171 15.40 -2.36 -13.73
C SER A 171 15.00 -0.88 -13.78
N VAL A 172 15.13 -0.15 -12.67
CA VAL A 172 14.83 1.29 -12.59
C VAL A 172 16.04 2.19 -12.84
N LEU A 173 17.24 1.65 -13.04
CA LEU A 173 18.46 2.43 -13.28
C LEU A 173 18.29 3.45 -14.42
N PRO A 174 17.70 3.11 -15.59
CA PRO A 174 17.49 4.09 -16.65
C PRO A 174 16.52 5.22 -16.28
N ALA A 175 15.61 4.99 -15.33
CA ALA A 175 14.74 6.05 -14.82
C ALA A 175 15.50 7.00 -13.88
N LEU A 176 16.38 6.47 -13.03
CA LEU A 176 17.22 7.26 -12.12
C LEU A 176 18.28 8.06 -12.86
N GLU A 177 18.90 7.53 -13.91
CA GLU A 177 19.83 8.29 -14.75
C GLU A 177 19.14 9.46 -15.44
N ARG A 178 17.94 9.25 -16.00
CA ARG A 178 17.12 10.33 -16.56
C ARG A 178 16.68 11.35 -15.52
N LEU A 179 16.53 10.95 -14.25
CA LEU A 179 16.26 11.87 -13.16
C LEU A 179 17.50 12.71 -12.86
N ARG A 180 18.69 12.09 -12.80
CA ARG A 180 19.98 12.77 -12.56
C ARG A 180 20.21 13.88 -13.57
N ASP A 181 20.01 13.60 -14.85
CA ASP A 181 20.26 14.57 -15.93
C ASP A 181 19.33 15.79 -15.89
N ARG A 182 18.23 15.71 -15.13
CA ARG A 182 17.20 16.76 -15.03
C ARG A 182 17.00 17.24 -13.59
N LEU A 183 17.81 16.76 -12.64
CA LEU A 183 17.67 17.09 -11.23
C LEU A 183 18.20 18.51 -11.00
N ASP A 184 17.33 19.39 -10.52
CA ASP A 184 17.65 20.77 -10.14
C ASP A 184 17.38 20.97 -8.64
N GLU A 185 17.83 20.00 -7.85
CA GLU A 185 17.59 19.94 -6.41
C GLU A 185 18.81 19.34 -5.69
N PRO A 186 19.78 20.17 -5.27
CA PRO A 186 21.03 19.71 -4.66
C PRO A 186 20.82 18.83 -3.42
N ALA A 187 19.69 19.03 -2.71
CA ALA A 187 19.34 18.23 -1.53
C ALA A 187 19.05 16.75 -1.84
N LEU A 188 18.64 16.42 -3.08
CA LEU A 188 18.33 15.05 -3.50
C LEU A 188 19.51 14.35 -4.19
N GLU A 189 20.49 15.12 -4.68
CA GLU A 189 21.61 14.60 -5.46
C GLU A 189 22.39 13.50 -4.72
N PRO A 190 22.76 13.64 -3.43
CA PRO A 190 23.49 12.58 -2.72
C PRO A 190 22.70 11.26 -2.66
N ALA A 191 21.40 11.33 -2.40
CA ALA A 191 20.54 10.15 -2.31
C ALA A 191 20.36 9.49 -3.69
N LEU A 192 20.23 10.29 -4.75
CA LEU A 192 20.11 9.79 -6.12
C LEU A 192 21.39 9.08 -6.58
N LEU A 193 22.55 9.68 -6.33
CA LEU A 193 23.84 9.08 -6.67
C LEU A 193 24.08 7.80 -5.85
N ALA A 194 23.71 7.78 -4.58
CA ALA A 194 23.78 6.58 -3.75
C ALA A 194 22.89 5.46 -4.28
N ALA A 195 21.66 5.77 -4.71
CA ALA A 195 20.75 4.80 -5.30
C ALA A 195 21.29 4.24 -6.62
N ILE A 196 21.76 5.08 -7.53
CA ILE A 196 22.40 4.64 -8.79
C ILE A 196 23.59 3.74 -8.49
N ALA A 197 24.50 4.17 -7.60
CA ALA A 197 25.70 3.41 -7.26
C ALA A 197 25.41 2.09 -6.54
N ALA A 198 24.27 1.97 -5.84
CA ALA A 198 23.83 0.71 -5.24
C ALA A 198 23.29 -0.27 -6.28
N LEU A 199 22.59 0.24 -7.29
CA LEU A 199 21.94 -0.55 -8.35
C LEU A 199 22.88 -0.93 -9.51
N ASP A 200 23.98 -0.20 -9.69
CA ASP A 200 24.99 -0.44 -10.72
C ASP A 200 26.07 -1.46 -10.28
N ARG A 201 25.94 -2.03 -9.07
CA ARG A 201 26.82 -3.11 -8.62
C ARG A 201 26.43 -4.42 -9.31
N PRO A 202 27.40 -5.15 -9.91
CA PRO A 202 27.15 -6.41 -10.61
C PRO A 202 26.69 -7.54 -9.69
#